data_AF-A0A7X6SN24-F1
#
_entry.id   AF-A0A7X6SN24-F1
#
_cell.length_a   1.000
_cell.length_b   1.000
_cell.length_c   1.000
_cell.angle_alpha   90.00
_cell.angle_beta   90.00
_cell.angle_gamma   90.00
#
_symmetry.space_group_name_H-M   'P 1'
#
loop_
_entity.id
_entity.type
_entity.pdbx_description
1 polymer ?
#
loop_
_entity_poly.entity_id
_entity_poly.type
_entity_poly.pdbx_seq_one_letter_code
_entity_poly.pdbx_strand_id
1 'polypeptide(L)'
;MKPQETKTEFIRLRAEGRSYSYIADTLHISKSTCTEWERELKAKIAELRQEQLNELYSSYAMTKEARIKKLGDTLEGINTALDGADLSTIPPEKLLDFKLKYTEALKEEYTGTDTPFKFSEKIEPKEIVKALGDLLERIRAGEITTEQAQRESTVIANLLKAYDTVEVKAKLDALEAVIGGRG
;
A
#
# COMPACT_ATOMS: atom_id res chain seq x y z
N MET A 1 36.40 7.78 -35.35
CA MET A 1 35.32 7.66 -34.34
C MET A 1 35.15 6.20 -33.98
N LYS A 2 35.02 5.85 -32.70
CA LYS A 2 34.82 4.45 -32.30
C LYS A 2 33.44 4.00 -32.81
N PRO A 3 33.32 2.85 -33.51
CA PRO A 3 32.05 2.37 -34.09
C PRO A 3 30.87 2.33 -33.10
N GLN A 4 31.16 2.18 -31.81
CA GLN A 4 30.16 2.09 -30.75
C GLN A 4 29.44 3.41 -30.48
N GLU A 5 30.15 4.55 -30.44
CA GLU A 5 29.54 5.87 -30.22
C GLU A 5 28.63 6.25 -31.39
N THR A 6 29.05 5.96 -32.61
CA THR A 6 28.24 6.18 -33.82
C THR A 6 26.98 5.31 -33.83
N LYS A 7 27.06 4.06 -33.36
CA LYS A 7 25.88 3.18 -33.21
C LYS A 7 24.93 3.68 -32.11
N THR A 8 25.44 4.19 -30.99
CA THR A 8 24.61 4.81 -29.94
C THR A 8 23.86 6.02 -30.47
N GLU A 9 24.55 6.89 -31.22
CA GLU A 9 23.94 8.07 -31.80
C GLU A 9 22.92 7.72 -32.89
N PHE A 10 23.18 6.67 -33.69
CA PHE A 10 22.18 6.11 -34.61
C PHE A 10 20.92 5.66 -33.87
N ILE A 11 21.05 4.94 -32.75
CA ILE A 11 19.91 4.50 -31.93
C ILE A 11 19.10 5.71 -31.44
N ARG A 12 19.77 6.75 -30.93
CA ARG A 12 19.13 8.00 -30.47
C ARG A 12 18.33 8.68 -31.59
N LEU A 13 18.96 8.95 -32.73
CA LEU A 13 18.32 9.63 -33.86
C LEU A 13 17.16 8.81 -34.44
N ARG A 14 17.29 7.47 -34.46
CA ARG A 14 16.20 6.59 -34.89
C ARG A 14 15.07 6.56 -33.87
N ALA A 15 15.36 6.56 -32.58
CA ALA A 15 14.32 6.62 -31.55
C ALA A 15 13.48 7.90 -31.71
N GLU A 16 14.12 9.03 -31.98
CA GLU A 16 13.49 10.32 -32.31
C GLU A 16 12.74 10.37 -33.66
N GLY A 17 12.76 9.28 -34.45
CA GLY A 17 12.02 9.18 -35.71
C GLY A 17 12.72 9.82 -36.92
N ARG A 18 14.01 10.19 -36.81
CA ARG A 18 14.76 10.78 -37.93
C ARG A 18 14.93 9.81 -39.10
N SER A 19 14.91 10.33 -40.32
CA SER A 19 15.00 9.54 -41.56
C SER A 19 16.43 9.06 -41.83
N TYR A 20 16.59 7.99 -42.62
CA TYR A 20 17.93 7.49 -42.98
C TYR A 20 18.76 8.49 -43.77
N SER A 21 18.15 9.36 -44.58
CA SER A 21 18.87 10.42 -45.28
C SER A 21 19.51 11.38 -44.27
N TYR A 22 18.70 11.87 -43.32
CA TYR A 22 19.19 12.78 -42.28
C TYR A 22 20.32 12.16 -41.46
N ILE A 23 20.19 10.89 -41.08
CA ILE A 23 21.18 10.21 -40.25
C ILE A 23 22.46 9.89 -41.02
N ALA A 24 22.35 9.49 -42.29
CA ALA A 24 23.49 9.24 -43.17
C ALA A 24 24.36 10.50 -43.32
N ASP A 25 23.71 11.66 -43.51
CA ASP A 25 24.40 12.94 -43.62
C ASP A 25 25.02 13.36 -42.27
N THR A 26 24.29 13.16 -41.16
CA THR A 26 24.73 13.55 -39.80
C THR A 26 25.90 12.72 -39.29
N LEU A 27 25.88 11.41 -39.53
CA LEU A 27 26.88 10.47 -39.02
C LEU A 27 27.98 10.13 -40.04
N HIS A 28 27.89 10.71 -41.24
CA HIS A 28 28.79 10.43 -42.37
C HIS A 28 28.87 8.92 -42.69
N ILE A 29 27.72 8.25 -42.73
CA ILE A 29 27.59 6.82 -43.06
C ILE A 29 26.72 6.61 -44.30
N SER A 30 26.82 5.43 -44.91
CA SER A 30 25.98 5.10 -46.06
C SER A 30 24.55 4.73 -45.66
N LYS A 31 23.58 4.91 -46.56
CA LYS A 31 22.19 4.46 -46.35
C LYS A 31 22.07 2.94 -46.20
N SER A 32 22.96 2.15 -46.81
CA SER A 32 22.99 0.70 -46.62
C SER A 32 23.42 0.35 -45.19
N THR A 33 24.38 1.09 -44.62
CA THR A 33 24.76 0.97 -43.20
C THR A 33 23.58 1.28 -42.27
N CYS A 34 22.80 2.33 -42.53
CA CYS A 34 21.57 2.61 -41.76
C CYS A 34 20.58 1.44 -41.80
N THR A 35 20.41 0.82 -42.98
CA THR A 35 19.48 -0.31 -43.14
C THR A 35 19.95 -1.55 -42.37
N GLU A 36 21.24 -1.84 -42.42
CA GLU A 36 21.85 -2.93 -41.65
C GLU A 36 21.72 -2.70 -40.14
N TRP A 37 22.05 -1.49 -39.67
CA TRP A 37 21.98 -1.12 -38.26
C TRP A 37 20.56 -1.04 -37.74
N GLU A 38 19.56 -0.65 -38.53
CA GLU A 38 18.15 -0.72 -38.12
C GLU A 38 17.78 -2.17 -37.79
N ARG A 39 18.21 -3.13 -38.61
CA ARG A 39 17.94 -4.55 -38.37
C ARG A 39 18.69 -5.07 -37.13
N GLU A 40 19.97 -4.71 -37.00
CA GLU A 40 20.83 -5.15 -35.90
C GLU A 40 20.39 -4.55 -34.54
N LEU A 41 20.05 -3.26 -34.51
CA LEU A 41 19.81 -2.48 -33.29
C LEU A 41 18.33 -2.26 -33.01
N LYS A 42 17.43 -2.94 -33.73
CA LYS A 42 15.97 -2.81 -33.64
C LYS A 42 15.45 -2.83 -32.21
N ALA A 43 15.93 -3.77 -31.40
CA ALA A 43 15.51 -3.92 -30.00
C ALA A 43 15.88 -2.69 -29.17
N LYS A 44 17.12 -2.19 -29.30
CA LYS A 44 17.60 -1.00 -28.57
C LYS A 44 16.89 0.27 -29.00
N ILE A 45 16.57 0.42 -30.29
CA ILE A 45 15.77 1.53 -30.80
C ILE A 45 14.36 1.49 -30.22
N ALA A 46 13.74 0.30 -30.17
CA ALA A 46 12.40 0.14 -29.59
C ALA A 46 12.39 0.41 -28.08
N GLU A 47 13.40 -0.07 -27.35
CA GLU A 47 13.59 0.18 -25.92
C GLU A 47 13.73 1.69 -25.64
N LEU A 48 14.62 2.38 -26.34
CA LEU A 48 14.81 3.83 -26.16
C LEU A 48 13.54 4.63 -26.53
N ARG A 49 12.81 4.21 -27.58
CA ARG A 49 11.50 4.83 -27.90
C ARG A 49 10.48 4.66 -26.78
N GLN A 50 10.43 3.46 -26.19
CA GLN A 50 9.53 3.18 -25.08
C GLN A 50 9.91 3.97 -23.84
N GLU A 51 11.21 4.12 -23.56
CA GLU A 51 11.74 4.95 -22.48
C GLU A 51 11.34 6.42 -22.67
N GLN A 52 11.61 7.00 -23.85
CA GLN A 52 11.20 8.37 -24.18
C GLN A 52 9.69 8.58 -24.04
N LEU A 53 8.88 7.59 -24.46
CA LEU A 53 7.42 7.65 -24.29
C LEU A 53 7.01 7.59 -22.81
N ASN A 54 7.68 6.77 -22.01
CA ASN A 54 7.42 6.67 -20.57
C ASN A 54 7.83 7.94 -19.83
N GLU A 55 8.93 8.58 -20.21
CA GLU A 55 9.34 9.90 -19.71
C GLU A 55 8.30 10.97 -20.07
N LEU A 56 7.78 10.93 -21.31
CA LEU A 56 6.70 11.81 -21.73
C LEU A 56 5.44 11.59 -20.88
N TYR A 57 5.01 10.34 -20.69
CA TYR A 57 3.88 10.03 -19.81
C TYR A 57 4.10 10.51 -18.37
N SER A 58 5.33 10.41 -17.87
CA SER A 58 5.66 10.86 -16.52
C SER A 58 5.62 12.39 -16.43
N SER A 59 6.18 13.11 -17.39
CA SER A 59 6.17 14.59 -17.40
C SER A 59 4.76 15.18 -17.50
N TYR A 60 3.84 14.49 -18.19
CA TYR A 60 2.44 14.89 -18.30
C TYR A 60 1.51 14.25 -17.25
N ALA A 61 2.05 13.65 -16.19
CA ALA A 61 1.26 13.02 -15.12
C ALA A 61 0.25 11.95 -15.62
N MET A 62 0.60 11.22 -16.68
CA MET A 62 -0.23 10.14 -17.23
C MET A 62 0.03 8.78 -16.55
N THR A 63 1.15 8.63 -15.84
CA THR A 63 1.43 7.45 -15.00
C THR A 63 0.83 7.61 -13.60
N LYS A 64 0.54 6.49 -12.91
CA LYS A 64 0.04 6.52 -11.52
C LYS A 64 1.03 7.24 -10.60
N GLU A 65 2.32 6.93 -10.73
CA GLU A 65 3.38 7.55 -9.93
C GLU A 65 3.43 9.07 -10.13
N ALA A 66 3.42 9.53 -11.38
CA ALA A 66 3.48 10.96 -11.65
C ALA A 66 2.23 11.72 -11.17
N ARG A 67 1.04 11.08 -11.19
CA ARG A 67 -0.16 11.64 -10.55
C ARG A 67 -0.04 11.72 -9.03
N ILE A 68 0.51 10.69 -8.38
CA ILE A 68 0.72 10.68 -6.93
C ILE A 68 1.69 11.79 -6.53
N LYS A 69 2.81 11.93 -7.25
CA LYS A 69 3.78 13.02 -7.02
C LYS A 69 3.11 14.39 -7.13
N LYS A 70 2.40 14.64 -8.23
CA LYS A 70 1.68 15.91 -8.44
C LYS A 70 0.64 16.20 -7.35
N LEU A 71 -0.07 15.16 -6.87
CA LEU A 71 -1.00 15.30 -5.75
C LEU A 71 -0.28 15.62 -4.45
N GLY A 72 0.85 14.95 -4.17
CA GLY A 72 1.71 15.23 -3.03
C GLY A 72 2.21 16.68 -3.03
N ASP A 73 2.78 17.14 -4.15
CA ASP A 73 3.25 18.53 -4.31
C ASP A 73 2.11 19.54 -4.09
N THR A 74 0.90 19.22 -4.57
CA THR A 74 -0.28 20.06 -4.37
C THR A 74 -0.69 20.11 -2.90
N LEU A 75 -0.69 18.96 -2.20
CA LEU A 75 -1.00 18.88 -0.77
C LEU A 75 0.04 19.64 0.07
N GLU A 76 1.32 19.55 -0.26
CA GLU A 76 2.38 20.31 0.40
C GLU A 76 2.19 21.83 0.25
N GLY A 77 1.81 22.29 -0.95
CA GLY A 77 1.48 23.68 -1.19
C GLY A 77 0.27 24.15 -0.38
N ILE A 78 -0.77 23.32 -0.25
CA ILE A 78 -1.92 23.60 0.62
C ILE A 78 -1.49 23.68 2.08
N ASN A 79 -0.71 22.72 2.58
CA ASN A 79 -0.22 22.72 3.96
C ASN A 79 0.60 23.99 4.25
N THR A 80 1.52 24.35 3.37
CA THR A 80 2.32 25.58 3.50
C THR A 80 1.44 26.83 3.59
N ALA A 81 0.38 26.91 2.79
CA ALA A 81 -0.55 28.03 2.83
C ALA A 81 -1.38 28.06 4.13
N LEU A 82 -1.76 26.88 4.65
CA LEU A 82 -2.48 26.75 5.92
C LEU A 82 -1.60 27.09 7.12
N ASP A 83 -0.32 26.69 7.11
CA ASP A 83 0.64 26.98 8.18
C ASP A 83 0.90 28.48 8.34
N GLY A 84 0.86 29.22 7.23
CA GLY A 84 0.98 30.68 7.22
C GLY A 84 -0.33 31.43 7.47
N ALA A 85 -1.47 30.74 7.55
CA ALA A 85 -2.77 31.39 7.65
C ALA A 85 -3.04 31.90 9.07
N ASP A 86 -3.56 33.14 9.17
CA ASP A 86 -4.02 33.69 10.44
C ASP A 86 -5.41 33.12 10.79
N LEU A 87 -5.42 32.12 11.68
CA LEU A 87 -6.64 31.46 12.13
C LEU A 87 -7.60 32.40 12.89
N SER A 88 -7.16 33.56 13.37
CA SER A 88 -8.03 34.54 14.04
C SER A 88 -9.06 35.18 13.08
N THR A 89 -8.79 35.11 11.78
CA THR A 89 -9.70 35.58 10.72
C THR A 89 -10.79 34.58 10.37
N ILE A 90 -10.69 33.34 10.87
CA ILE A 90 -11.66 32.28 10.61
C ILE A 90 -12.86 32.44 11.55
N PRO A 91 -14.10 32.32 11.05
CA PRO A 91 -15.29 32.38 11.90
C PRO A 91 -15.24 31.36 13.06
N PRO A 92 -15.58 31.75 14.30
CA PRO A 92 -15.50 30.86 15.47
C PRO A 92 -16.25 29.53 15.30
N GLU A 93 -17.38 29.52 14.58
CA GLU A 93 -18.13 28.31 14.28
C GLU A 93 -17.33 27.28 13.46
N LYS A 94 -16.48 27.75 12.53
CA LYS A 94 -15.58 26.86 11.76
C LYS A 94 -14.41 26.38 12.60
N LEU A 95 -13.88 27.23 13.48
CA LEU A 95 -12.81 26.82 14.41
C LEU A 95 -13.30 25.74 15.37
N LEU A 96 -14.55 25.82 15.83
CA LEU A 96 -15.17 24.77 16.64
C LEU A 96 -15.37 23.47 15.85
N ASP A 97 -15.78 23.53 14.59
CA ASP A 97 -15.86 22.35 13.70
C ASP A 97 -14.49 21.68 13.49
N PHE A 98 -13.44 22.48 13.21
CA PHE A 98 -12.07 21.96 13.12
C PHE A 98 -11.59 21.36 14.42
N LYS A 99 -11.84 22.03 15.56
CA LYS A 99 -11.49 21.51 16.88
C LYS A 99 -12.13 20.15 17.12
N LEU A 100 -13.41 19.98 16.80
CA LEU A 100 -14.10 18.69 16.94
C LEU A 100 -13.43 17.62 16.07
N LYS A 101 -13.27 17.89 14.77
CA LYS A 101 -12.68 16.94 13.80
C LYS A 101 -11.27 16.51 14.17
N TYR A 102 -10.40 17.44 14.53
CA TYR A 102 -9.02 17.10 14.92
C TYR A 102 -8.96 16.39 16.27
N THR A 103 -9.87 16.68 17.19
CA THR A 103 -9.97 15.93 18.46
C THR A 103 -10.44 14.49 18.20
N GLU A 104 -11.39 14.28 17.29
CA GLU A 104 -11.84 12.96 16.87
C GLU A 104 -10.71 12.18 16.18
N ALA A 105 -10.01 12.79 15.22
CA ALA A 105 -8.86 12.17 14.56
C ALA A 105 -7.73 11.83 15.55
N LEU A 106 -7.43 12.74 16.50
CA LEU A 106 -6.43 12.48 17.54
C LEU A 106 -6.84 11.32 18.47
N LYS A 107 -8.14 11.19 18.75
CA LYS A 107 -8.67 10.08 19.53
C LYS A 107 -8.56 8.76 18.77
N GLU A 108 -8.71 8.76 17.45
CA GLU A 108 -8.49 7.56 16.61
C GLU A 108 -7.02 7.13 16.57
N GLU A 109 -6.08 8.08 16.61
CA GLU A 109 -4.64 7.80 16.70
C GLU A 109 -4.21 7.28 18.09
N TYR A 110 -5.03 7.47 19.13
CA TYR A 110 -4.75 6.95 20.45
C TYR A 110 -4.90 5.43 20.47
N THR A 111 -3.78 4.74 20.36
CA THR A 111 -3.67 3.34 20.71
C THR A 111 -3.27 3.27 22.18
N GLY A 112 -4.09 2.62 23.01
CA GLY A 112 -3.86 2.46 24.45
C GLY A 112 -2.43 2.06 24.79
N THR A 113 -1.97 2.37 26.00
CA THR A 113 -0.57 2.16 26.41
C THR A 113 -0.21 0.69 26.62
N ASP A 114 -1.21 -0.19 26.74
CA ASP A 114 -0.99 -1.61 27.00
C ASP A 114 -1.11 -2.47 25.74
N THR A 115 -0.14 -3.36 25.57
CA THR A 115 -0.18 -4.39 24.52
C THR A 115 -1.36 -5.33 24.75
N PRO A 116 -2.27 -5.49 23.77
CA PRO A 116 -3.40 -6.41 23.89
C PRO A 116 -2.95 -7.84 24.23
N PHE A 117 -3.81 -8.58 24.94
CA PHE A 117 -3.56 -9.98 25.24
C PHE A 117 -3.28 -10.79 23.96
N LYS A 118 -2.17 -11.54 23.95
CA LYS A 118 -1.77 -12.39 22.82
C LYS A 118 -1.98 -13.84 23.18
N PHE A 119 -2.71 -14.55 22.32
CA PHE A 119 -2.85 -16.00 22.41
C PHE A 119 -1.53 -16.70 22.14
N SER A 120 -1.28 -17.78 22.88
CA SER A 120 -0.21 -18.72 22.57
C SER A 120 -0.51 -19.56 21.31
N GLU A 121 0.49 -20.28 20.80
CA GLU A 121 0.32 -21.16 19.62
C GLU A 121 -0.77 -22.23 19.81
N LYS A 122 -1.05 -22.62 21.06
CA LYS A 122 -2.12 -23.54 21.42
C LYS A 122 -3.11 -22.83 22.33
N ILE A 123 -4.17 -22.30 21.75
CA ILE A 123 -5.21 -21.55 22.46
C ILE A 123 -5.83 -22.44 23.55
N GLU A 124 -5.55 -22.11 24.81
CA GLU A 124 -6.19 -22.74 25.97
C GLU A 124 -7.45 -21.98 26.42
N PRO A 125 -8.43 -22.64 27.07
CA PRO A 125 -9.66 -21.98 27.55
C PRO A 125 -9.40 -20.82 28.50
N LYS A 126 -8.39 -20.96 29.36
CA LYS A 126 -7.98 -19.91 30.30
C LYS A 126 -7.48 -18.66 29.57
N GLU A 127 -6.95 -18.79 28.36
CA GLU A 127 -6.50 -17.67 27.53
C GLU A 127 -7.70 -16.91 26.94
N ILE A 128 -8.77 -17.61 26.57
CA ILE A 128 -10.01 -16.97 26.10
C ILE A 128 -10.63 -16.10 27.21
N VAL A 129 -10.66 -16.60 28.45
CA VAL A 129 -11.15 -15.82 29.61
C VAL A 129 -10.26 -14.62 29.89
N LYS A 130 -8.93 -14.78 29.80
CA LYS A 130 -7.97 -13.67 29.94
C LYS A 130 -8.15 -12.63 28.84
N ALA A 131 -8.36 -13.04 27.60
CA ALA A 131 -8.63 -12.14 26.47
C ALA A 131 -9.93 -11.35 26.67
N LEU A 132 -10.98 -11.96 27.22
CA LEU A 132 -12.22 -11.23 27.58
C LEU A 132 -12.00 -10.23 28.72
N GLY A 133 -11.17 -10.59 29.71
CA GLY A 133 -10.78 -9.68 30.80
C GLY A 133 -10.00 -8.47 30.30
N ASP A 134 -8.97 -8.71 29.49
CA ASP A 134 -8.17 -7.67 28.81
C ASP A 134 -9.05 -6.75 27.96
N LEU A 135 -9.95 -7.33 27.15
CA LEU A 135 -10.91 -6.57 26.36
C LEU A 135 -11.78 -5.66 27.23
N LEU A 136 -12.28 -6.15 28.37
CA LEU A 136 -13.11 -5.37 29.29
C LEU A 136 -12.33 -4.22 29.93
N GLU A 137 -11.07 -4.44 30.29
CA GLU A 137 -10.18 -3.42 30.84
C GLU A 137 -9.89 -2.32 29.80
N ARG A 138 -9.58 -2.70 28.56
CA ARG A 138 -9.37 -1.76 27.44
C ARG A 138 -10.62 -0.94 27.11
N ILE A 139 -11.81 -1.54 27.20
CA ILE A 139 -13.10 -0.81 27.07
C ILE A 139 -13.25 0.21 28.21
N ARG A 140 -12.99 -0.19 29.45
CA ARG A 140 -13.13 0.69 30.63
C ARG A 140 -12.12 1.83 30.63
N ALA A 141 -10.91 1.57 30.14
CA ALA A 141 -9.87 2.57 29.96
C ALA A 141 -10.15 3.52 28.79
N GLY A 142 -11.13 3.21 27.93
CA GLY A 142 -11.47 4.01 26.75
C GLY A 142 -10.43 3.90 25.63
N GLU A 143 -9.59 2.87 25.67
CA GLU A 143 -8.50 2.63 24.72
C GLU A 143 -8.98 2.06 23.38
N ILE A 144 -10.21 1.55 23.34
CA ILE A 144 -10.82 1.02 22.12
C ILE A 144 -12.24 1.55 21.93
N THR A 145 -12.65 1.66 20.66
CA THR A 145 -14.01 2.09 20.31
C THR A 145 -15.03 1.00 20.63
N THR A 146 -16.30 1.39 20.81
CA THR A 146 -17.41 0.43 21.01
C THR A 146 -17.54 -0.54 19.83
N GLU A 147 -17.27 -0.06 18.61
CA GLU A 147 -17.31 -0.91 17.42
C GLU A 147 -16.18 -1.94 17.42
N GLN A 148 -14.96 -1.52 17.74
CA GLN A 148 -13.82 -2.43 17.88
C GLN A 148 -14.07 -3.47 18.98
N ALA A 149 -14.58 -3.04 20.12
CA ALA A 149 -14.96 -3.91 21.23
C ALA A 149 -15.99 -4.97 20.82
N GLN A 150 -17.02 -4.58 20.06
CA GLN A 150 -18.06 -5.50 19.58
C GLN A 150 -17.49 -6.55 18.62
N ARG A 151 -16.60 -6.13 17.70
CA ARG A 151 -15.93 -7.03 16.77
C ARG A 151 -15.02 -8.01 17.50
N GLU A 152 -14.14 -7.52 18.39
CA GLU A 152 -13.23 -8.36 19.18
C GLU A 152 -14.01 -9.33 20.08
N SER A 153 -15.06 -8.88 20.77
CA SER A 153 -15.93 -9.74 21.59
C SER A 153 -16.58 -10.85 20.78
N THR A 154 -17.04 -10.56 19.57
CA THR A 154 -17.65 -11.56 18.67
C THR A 154 -16.63 -12.62 18.25
N VAL A 155 -15.40 -12.21 17.93
CA VAL A 155 -14.31 -13.13 17.57
C VAL A 155 -13.98 -14.05 18.76
N ILE A 156 -13.81 -13.48 19.96
CA ILE A 156 -13.48 -14.25 21.17
C ILE A 156 -14.63 -15.21 21.53
N ALA A 157 -15.89 -14.79 21.39
CA ALA A 157 -17.05 -15.65 21.61
C ALA A 157 -17.13 -16.81 20.61
N ASN A 158 -16.75 -16.58 19.35
CA ASN A 158 -16.68 -17.65 18.35
C ASN A 158 -15.55 -18.63 18.63
N LEU A 159 -14.40 -18.15 19.13
CA LEU A 159 -13.30 -19.02 19.57
C LEU A 159 -13.74 -19.93 20.73
N LEU A 160 -14.48 -19.38 21.71
CA LEU A 160 -15.03 -20.17 22.82
C LEU A 160 -15.97 -21.26 22.31
N LYS A 161 -16.91 -20.92 21.42
CA LYS A 161 -17.83 -21.90 20.82
C LYS A 161 -17.09 -23.00 20.04
N ALA A 162 -16.04 -22.63 19.30
CA ALA A 162 -15.23 -23.59 18.55
C ALA A 162 -14.50 -24.54 19.50
N TYR A 163 -13.94 -24.01 20.60
CA TYR A 163 -13.32 -24.83 21.64
C TYR A 163 -14.33 -25.80 22.26
N ASP A 164 -15.48 -25.30 22.72
CA ASP A 164 -16.53 -26.12 23.35
C ASP A 164 -16.98 -27.24 22.40
N THR A 165 -17.12 -26.94 21.10
CA THR A 165 -17.49 -27.94 20.08
C THR A 165 -16.45 -29.05 19.97
N VAL A 166 -15.15 -28.70 19.96
CA VAL A 166 -14.06 -29.67 19.85
C VAL A 166 -13.94 -30.51 21.13
N GLU A 167 -14.02 -29.89 22.31
CA GLU A 167 -13.90 -30.60 23.58
C GLU A 167 -15.10 -31.51 23.86
N VAL A 168 -16.32 -31.03 23.58
CA VAL A 168 -17.54 -31.85 23.73
C VAL A 168 -17.49 -33.05 22.78
N LYS A 169 -17.05 -32.85 21.53
CA LYS A 169 -16.88 -33.95 20.58
C LYS A 169 -15.85 -34.97 21.04
N ALA A 170 -14.71 -34.51 21.55
CA ALA A 170 -13.68 -35.40 22.09
C ALA A 170 -14.19 -36.22 23.30
N LYS A 171 -14.97 -35.61 24.20
CA LYS A 171 -15.59 -36.31 25.33
C LYS A 171 -16.66 -37.31 24.89
N LEU A 172 -17.43 -36.98 23.86
CA LEU A 172 -18.43 -37.89 23.27
C LEU A 172 -17.76 -39.11 22.63
N ASP A 173 -16.75 -38.90 21.78
CA ASP A 173 -15.99 -39.97 21.13
C ASP A 173 -15.33 -40.90 22.17
N ALA A 174 -14.81 -40.34 23.27
CA ALA A 174 -14.24 -41.11 24.38
C ALA A 174 -15.29 -41.94 25.13
N LEU A 175 -16.49 -41.41 25.35
CA LEU A 175 -17.60 -42.14 25.96
C LEU A 175 -18.10 -43.26 25.03
N GLU A 176 -18.23 -43.00 23.73
CA GLU A 176 -18.60 -43.98 22.73
C GLU A 176 -17.59 -45.13 22.65
N ALA A 177 -16.29 -44.84 22.73
CA ALA A 177 -15.25 -45.86 22.78
C ALA A 177 -15.33 -46.75 24.05
N VAL A 178 -15.65 -46.16 25.21
CA VAL A 178 -15.81 -46.91 26.48
C VAL A 178 -17.08 -47.75 26.49
N ILE A 179 -18.16 -47.28 25.86
CA ILE A 179 -19.44 -47.99 25.76
C ILE A 179 -19.37 -49.09 24.68
N GLY A 180 -18.78 -48.80 23.52
CA GLY A 180 -18.61 -49.74 22.40
C GLY A 180 -17.59 -50.84 22.65
N GLY A 181 -16.60 -50.61 23.53
CA GLY A 181 -15.64 -51.65 23.98
C GLY A 181 -16.19 -52.63 25.02
N ARG A 182 -17.45 -52.49 25.45
CA ARG A 182 -18.14 -53.39 26.40
C ARG A 182 -19.13 -54.35 25.72
N GLY A 183 -19.15 -54.40 24.39
CA GLY A 183 -19.95 -55.33 23.58
C GLY A 183 -19.14 -56.54 23.10
#